data_AF-A0A382V586-F1
#
_entry.id   AF-A0A382V586-F1
#
_cell.length_a   1.000
_cell.length_b   1.000
_cell.length_c   1.000
_cell.angle_alpha   90.00
_cell.angle_beta   90.00
_cell.angle_gamma   90.00
#
_symmetry.space_group_name_H-M   'P 1'
#
loop_
_entity.id
_entity.type
_entity.pdbx_description
1 polymer ?
#
loop_
_entity_poly.entity_id
_entity_poly.type
_entity_poly.pdbx_seq_one_letter_code
_entity_poly.pdbx_strand_id
1 'polypeptide(L)' 'PSPGNDRVYYAGLPEHEETQIRERDGIPLHREVIEWFDSTARELKIEPLAQIN' A
#
# COMPACT_ATOMS: atom_id res chain seq x y z
N PRO A 1 -28.26 0.01 -1.78
CA PRO A 1 -27.43 -1.15 -1.36
C PRO A 1 -28.35 -2.36 -1.18
N SER A 2 -27.87 -3.59 -1.42
CA SER A 2 -28.63 -4.80 -1.05
C SER A 2 -28.72 -4.94 0.47
N PRO A 3 -29.72 -5.67 1.01
CA PRO A 3 -29.82 -5.92 2.44
C PRO A 3 -28.49 -6.43 3.03
N GLY A 4 -28.06 -5.88 4.17
CA GLY A 4 -26.80 -6.21 4.84
C GLY A 4 -25.54 -5.56 4.25
N ASN A 5 -25.66 -4.67 3.26
CA ASN A 5 -24.53 -3.94 2.68
C ASN A 5 -24.63 -2.46 3.01
N ASP A 6 -23.54 -1.85 3.49
CA ASP A 6 -23.54 -0.46 3.97
C ASP A 6 -23.65 0.56 2.84
N ARG A 7 -23.06 0.27 1.68
CA ARG A 7 -23.03 1.18 0.52
C ARG A 7 -22.87 0.43 -0.80
N VAL A 8 -23.13 1.14 -1.90
CA VAL A 8 -22.86 0.68 -3.27
C VAL A 8 -21.58 1.36 -3.73
N TYR A 9 -20.70 0.59 -4.39
CA TYR A 9 -19.50 1.13 -5.03
C TYR A 9 -19.69 1.14 -6.55
N TYR A 10 -19.16 2.18 -7.20
CA TYR A 10 -18.90 2.15 -8.63
C TYR A 10 -17.44 1.82 -8.88
N ALA A 11 -17.13 1.28 -10.07
CA ALA A 11 -15.77 0.91 -10.44
C ALA A 11 -14.82 2.11 -10.31
N GLY A 12 -13.73 1.95 -9.56
CA GLY A 12 -12.74 3.01 -9.33
C GLY A 12 -12.98 3.86 -8.08
N LEU A 13 -14.17 3.85 -7.47
CA LEU A 13 -14.41 4.57 -6.21
C LEU A 13 -13.52 4.08 -5.05
N PRO A 14 -13.48 2.79 -4.72
CA PRO A 14 -12.69 2.33 -3.58
C PRO A 14 -11.18 2.54 -3.81
N GLU A 15 -10.71 2.40 -5.05
CA GLU A 15 -9.31 2.66 -5.39
C GLU A 15 -8.94 4.15 -5.23
N HIS A 16 -9.82 5.06 -5.63
CA HIS A 16 -9.60 6.50 -5.46
C HIS A 16 -9.60 6.92 -3.98
N GLU A 17 -10.52 6.39 -3.18
CA GLU A 17 -10.56 6.62 -1.73
C GLU A 17 -9.30 6.09 -1.04
N GLU A 18 -8.89 4.87 -1.37
CA GLU A 18 -7.68 4.25 -0.83
C GLU A 18 -6.40 4.97 -1.26
N THR A 19 -6.35 5.50 -2.49
CA THR A 19 -5.22 6.30 -2.98
C THR A 19 -5.06 7.56 -2.14
N GLN A 20 -6.15 8.30 -1.88
CA GLN A 20 -6.11 9.50 -1.04
C GLN A 20 -5.63 9.19 0.39
N ILE A 21 -6.03 8.04 0.93
CA ILE A 21 -5.56 7.59 2.26
C ILE A 21 -4.05 7.33 2.21
N ARG A 22 -3.56 6.58 1.21
CA ARG A 22 -2.13 6.21 1.10
C ARG A 22 -1.22 7.39 0.77
N GLU A 23 -1.71 8.39 0.05
CA GLU A 23 -0.99 9.64 -0.18
C GLU A 23 -0.80 10.45 1.11
N ARG A 24 -1.81 10.41 2.00
CA ARG A 24 -1.77 11.12 3.28
C ARG A 24 -1.00 10.37 4.36
N ASP A 25 -1.26 9.07 4.50
CA ASP A 25 -0.83 8.26 5.65
C ASP A 25 0.36 7.34 5.33
N GLY A 26 0.71 7.22 4.04
CA GLY A 26 1.72 6.27 3.55
C GLY A 26 1.13 4.93 3.10
N ILE A 27 1.92 4.16 2.34
CA ILE A 27 1.51 2.85 1.84
C ILE A 27 1.86 1.78 2.88
N PRO A 28 0.89 1.02 3.41
CA PRO A 28 1.18 -0.06 4.34
C PRO A 28 1.76 -1.26 3.59
N LEU A 29 3.04 -1.57 3.84
CA LEU A 29 3.71 -2.76 3.30
C LEU A 29 3.77 -3.85 4.36
N HIS A 30 3.55 -5.10 3.95
CA HIS A 30 3.76 -6.24 4.82
C HIS A 30 5.26 -6.40 5.12
N ARG A 31 5.60 -6.87 6.33
CA ARG A 31 7.01 -7.00 6.77
C ARG A 31 7.86 -7.80 5.78
N GLU A 32 7.35 -8.93 5.30
CA GLU A 32 8.06 -9.78 4.33
C GLU A 32 8.34 -9.07 2.99
N VAL A 33 7.49 -8.12 2.59
CA VAL A 33 7.70 -7.32 1.38
C VAL A 33 8.87 -6.35 1.57
N ILE A 34 8.98 -5.74 2.76
CA ILE A 34 10.11 -4.87 3.12
C ILE A 34 11.41 -5.69 3.14
N GLU A 35 11.40 -6.86 3.78
CA GLU A 35 12.55 -7.78 3.82
C GLU A 35 13.02 -8.19 2.43
N TRP A 36 12.09 -8.44 1.50
CA TRP A 36 12.39 -8.75 0.11
C TRP A 36 12.99 -7.56 -0.65
N PHE A 37 12.46 -6.34 -0.46
CA PHE A 37 13.05 -5.15 -1.05
C PHE A 37 14.48 -4.92 -0.54
N ASP A 38 14.70 -5.08 0.76
CA ASP A 38 16.01 -4.91 1.38
C ASP A 38 17.04 -5.94 0.88
N SER A 39 16.65 -7.22 0.76
CA SER A 39 17.55 -8.25 0.22
C SER A 39 17.90 -7.96 -1.23
N THR A 40 16.91 -7.58 -2.04
CA THR A 40 17.08 -7.28 -3.46
C THR A 40 17.97 -6.04 -3.67
N ALA A 41 17.75 -4.98 -2.90
CA ALA A 41 18.58 -3.77 -2.95
C ALA A 41 20.06 -4.07 -2.64
N ARG A 42 20.33 -4.94 -1.65
CA ARG A 42 21.70 -5.38 -1.31
C ARG A 42 22.35 -6.17 -2.45
N GLU A 43 21.62 -7.09 -3.08
CA GLU A 43 22.12 -7.85 -4.24
C GLU A 43 22.47 -6.93 -5.41
N LEU A 44 21.62 -5.93 -5.67
CA LEU A 44 21.80 -4.95 -6.74
C LEU A 44 22.77 -3.80 -6.40
N LYS A 45 23.26 -3.74 -5.15
CA LYS A 45 24.14 -2.69 -4.63
C LYS A 45 23.54 -1.28 -4.77
N ILE A 46 22.24 -1.15 -4.46
CA ILE A 46 21.52 0.12 -4.41
C ILE A 46 21.02 0.40 -2.99
N GLU A 47 20.57 1.63 -2.75
CA GLU A 47 20.03 2.02 -1.45
C GLU A 47 18.72 1.25 -1.15
N PRO A 48 18.54 0.69 0.07
CA PRO A 48 17.30 0.05 0.48
C PRO A 48 16.12 1.03 0.59
N LEU A 49 14.93 0.48 0.78
CA LEU A 49 13.72 1.30 0.93
C LEU A 49 13.83 2.14 2.22
N ALA A 50 13.75 3.47 2.09
CA ALA A 50 13.80 4.38 3.23
C ALA A 50 12.65 4.09 4.21
N GLN A 51 12.98 3.69 5.43
CA GLN A 51 12.02 3.47 6.51
C GLN A 51 11.79 4.79 7.24
N ILE A 52 10.55 5.29 7.24
CA ILE A 52 10.15 6.44 8.05
C ILE A 52 9.71 5.87 9.40
N ASN A 53 10.47 6.16 10.46
CA ASN A 53 10.17 5.75 11.84
C ASN A 53 8.98 6.51 12.43
#